data_AF-A0A5J4RJV9-F1
#
_entry.id   AF-A0A5J4RJV9-F1
#
_cell.length_a   1.000
_cell.length_b   1.000
_cell.length_c   1.000
_cell.angle_alpha   90.00
_cell.angle_beta   90.00
_cell.angle_gamma   90.00
#
_symmetry.space_group_name_H-M   'P 1'
#
loop_
_entity.id
_entity.type
_entity.pdbx_description
1 polymer ?
#
loop_
_entity_poly.entity_id
_entity_poly.type
_entity_poly.pdbx_seq_one_letter_code
_entity_poly.pdbx_strand_id
1 'polypeptide(L)'
;MHNRSFIILLVLLLPVTKLILGTTIGPLPASVSLSVASLAYFARLVESSLSEVDKGVIEASKAFGASNLTIIKGVLLPEALPGIYRGITILAIGLIGNSASAGMVDGGGIGDLAIRFGFYRYQTDIMIITVVLLIVLVQIIQMFGDWIAKRTERK
;
A
#
# COMPACT_ATOMS: atom_id res chain seq x y z
N MET A 1 -4.81 -13.22 6.29
CA MET A 1 -5.28 -12.50 7.51
C MET A 1 -5.22 -10.97 7.39
N HIS A 2 -4.57 -10.40 6.37
CA HIS A 2 -4.28 -8.96 6.26
C HIS A 2 -5.51 -8.06 5.99
N ASN A 3 -6.50 -8.54 5.21
CA ASN A 3 -7.62 -7.69 4.78
C ASN A 3 -8.74 -7.50 5.83
N ARG A 4 -8.84 -8.39 6.83
CA ARG A 4 -9.89 -8.29 7.86
C ARG A 4 -9.67 -7.12 8.82
N SER A 5 -8.41 -6.73 9.03
CA SER A 5 -8.05 -5.62 9.91
C SER A 5 -8.46 -4.26 9.32
N PHE A 6 -8.55 -4.12 7.99
CA PHE A 6 -8.92 -2.86 7.35
C PHE A 6 -10.38 -2.47 7.65
N ILE A 7 -11.31 -3.42 7.50
CA ILE A 7 -12.73 -3.17 7.78
C ILE A 7 -12.92 -2.82 9.26
N ILE A 8 -12.22 -3.51 10.16
CA ILE A 8 -12.27 -3.23 11.60
C ILE A 8 -11.73 -1.82 11.91
N LEU A 9 -10.61 -1.43 11.28
CA LEU A 9 -10.03 -0.09 11.46
C LEU A 9 -10.95 1.01 10.90
N LEU A 10 -11.59 0.77 9.76
CA LEU A 10 -12.54 1.69 9.16
C LEU A 10 -13.73 1.92 10.09
N VAL A 11 -14.30 0.86 10.66
CA VAL A 11 -15.39 0.97 11.64
C VAL A 11 -14.93 1.67 12.92
N LEU A 12 -13.71 1.39 13.40
CA LEU A 12 -13.13 2.03 14.59
C LEU A 12 -12.93 3.54 14.41
N LEU A 13 -12.62 4.00 13.19
CA LEU A 13 -12.38 5.40 12.88
C LEU A 13 -13.66 6.20 12.58
N LEU A 14 -14.83 5.56 12.44
CA LEU A 14 -16.11 6.24 12.23
C LEU A 14 -16.41 7.39 13.21
N PRO A 15 -16.21 7.28 14.55
CA PRO A 15 -16.43 8.39 15.47
C PRO A 15 -15.46 9.55 15.21
N VAL A 16 -14.21 9.26 14.84
CA VAL A 16 -13.18 10.26 14.54
C VAL A 16 -13.51 10.97 13.22
N THR A 17 -13.87 10.23 12.17
CA THR A 17 -14.26 10.82 10.88
C THR A 17 -15.54 11.64 11.01
N LYS A 18 -16.51 11.19 11.82
CA LYS A 18 -17.73 11.97 12.09
C LYS A 18 -17.43 13.28 12.78
N LEU A 19 -16.46 13.30 13.71
CA LEU A 19 -16.08 14.50 14.44
C LEU A 19 -15.32 15.50 13.57
N ILE A 20 -14.50 15.02 12.63
CA ILE A 20 -13.69 15.87 11.74
C ILE A 20 -14.50 16.33 10.50
N LEU A 21 -15.28 15.44 9.90
CA LEU A 21 -15.92 15.64 8.58
C LEU A 21 -17.44 15.77 8.66
N GLY A 22 -18.05 15.58 9.83
CA GLY A 22 -19.51 15.62 10.01
C GLY A 22 -20.27 14.44 9.39
N THR A 23 -19.58 13.55 8.68
CA THR A 23 -20.18 12.44 7.91
C THR A 23 -19.41 11.13 8.14
N THR A 24 -20.13 10.01 8.04
CA THR A 24 -19.57 8.65 8.20
C THR A 24 -19.62 7.83 6.91
N ILE A 25 -20.29 8.35 5.88
CA ILE A 25 -20.54 7.68 4.61
C ILE A 25 -19.93 8.52 3.50
N GLY A 26 -19.33 7.86 2.50
CA GLY A 26 -18.75 8.49 1.33
C GLY A 26 -17.22 8.41 1.23
N PRO A 27 -16.66 8.94 0.12
CA PRO A 27 -15.24 8.80 -0.22
C PRO A 27 -14.28 9.52 0.73
N LEU A 28 -14.73 10.60 1.37
CA LEU A 28 -13.89 11.39 2.27
C LEU A 28 -13.60 10.64 3.59
N PRO A 29 -14.61 10.15 4.35
CA PRO A 29 -14.35 9.31 5.53
C PRO A 29 -13.53 8.05 5.21
N ALA A 30 -13.80 7.40 4.08
CA ALA A 30 -13.07 6.20 3.67
C ALA A 30 -11.58 6.49 3.39
N SER A 31 -11.26 7.62 2.78
CA SER A 31 -9.89 8.03 2.48
C SER A 31 -9.05 8.26 3.74
N VAL A 32 -9.66 8.80 4.81
CA VAL A 32 -8.98 8.98 6.10
C VAL A 32 -8.59 7.63 6.70
N SER A 33 -9.54 6.69 6.78
CA SER A 33 -9.29 5.34 7.29
C SER A 33 -8.26 4.58 6.45
N LEU A 34 -8.31 4.73 5.12
CA LEU A 34 -7.31 4.19 4.19
C LEU A 34 -5.92 4.76 4.46
N SER A 35 -5.81 6.07 4.68
CA SER A 35 -4.53 6.73 4.93
C SER A 35 -3.88 6.23 6.22
N VAL A 36 -4.65 6.11 7.30
CA VAL A 36 -4.16 5.61 8.59
C VAL A 36 -3.73 4.13 8.47
N ALA A 37 -4.54 3.29 7.84
CA ALA A 37 -4.19 1.88 7.59
C ALA A 37 -2.90 1.76 6.78
N SER A 38 -2.79 2.56 5.72
CA SER A 38 -1.67 2.53 4.79
C SER A 38 -0.39 3.01 5.44
N LEU A 39 -0.46 4.00 6.33
CA LEU A 39 0.71 4.46 7.07
C LEU A 39 1.28 3.36 7.98
N ALA A 40 0.42 2.69 8.75
CA ALA A 40 0.85 1.59 9.62
C ALA A 40 1.43 0.42 8.81
N TYR A 41 0.81 0.09 7.67
CA TYR A 41 1.34 -0.96 6.80
C TYR A 41 2.66 -0.56 6.13
N PHE A 42 2.77 0.69 5.69
CA PHE A 42 4.00 1.22 5.11
C PHE A 42 5.16 1.19 6.10
N ALA A 43 4.93 1.57 7.36
CA ALA A 43 5.96 1.49 8.41
C ALA A 43 6.53 0.06 8.53
N ARG A 44 5.65 -0.95 8.50
CA ARG A 44 6.06 -2.36 8.54
C ARG A 44 6.84 -2.79 7.29
N LEU A 45 6.46 -2.29 6.12
CA LEU A 45 7.18 -2.59 4.86
C LEU A 45 8.59 -1.98 4.87
N VAL A 46 8.73 -0.75 5.37
CA VAL A 46 10.03 -0.09 5.55
C VAL A 46 10.87 -0.83 6.58
N GLU A 47 10.30 -1.22 7.72
CA GLU A 47 10.98 -2.03 8.74
C GLU A 47 11.49 -3.35 8.17
N SER A 48 10.65 -4.07 7.41
CA SER A 48 11.04 -5.32 6.73
C SER A 48 12.21 -5.09 5.78
N SER A 49 12.14 -4.04 4.96
CA SER A 49 13.19 -3.72 3.97
C SER A 49 14.52 -3.38 4.65
N LEU A 50 14.48 -2.66 5.78
CA LEU A 50 15.68 -2.36 6.56
C LEU A 50 16.24 -3.60 7.26
N SER A 51 15.37 -4.54 7.66
CA SER A 51 15.78 -5.77 8.33
C SER A 51 16.41 -6.82 7.39
N GLU A 52 16.15 -6.70 6.09
CA GLU A 52 16.73 -7.55 5.04
C GLU A 52 18.17 -7.15 4.68
N VAL A 53 18.62 -5.95 5.06
CA VAL A 53 20.00 -5.48 4.86
C VAL A 53 20.96 -6.37 5.64
N ASP A 54 21.98 -6.89 4.95
CA ASP A 54 22.97 -7.77 5.58
C ASP A 54 23.76 -7.04 6.68
N LYS A 55 23.77 -7.65 7.86
CA LYS A 55 24.52 -7.15 9.03
C LYS A 55 26.03 -7.09 8.73
N GLY A 56 26.55 -7.92 7.83
CA GLY A 56 27.95 -7.88 7.41
C GLY A 56 28.36 -6.53 6.80
N VAL A 57 27.48 -5.89 6.02
CA VAL A 57 27.74 -4.56 5.42
C VAL A 57 27.77 -3.47 6.50
N ILE A 58 26.91 -3.61 7.51
CA ILE A 58 26.87 -2.71 8.69
C ILE A 58 28.13 -2.86 9.53
N GLU A 59 28.57 -4.10 9.80
CA GLU A 59 29.77 -4.41 10.59
C GLU A 59 31.06 -3.96 9.88
N ALA A 60 31.15 -4.18 8.57
CA ALA A 60 32.26 -3.65 7.77
C ALA A 60 32.36 -2.13 7.87
N SER A 61 31.24 -1.43 7.75
CA SER A 61 31.17 0.04 7.87
C SER A 61 31.61 0.53 9.26
N LYS A 62 31.25 -0.19 10.33
CA LYS A 62 31.73 0.09 11.69
C LYS A 62 33.24 -0.13 11.83
N ALA A 63 33.79 -1.18 11.22
CA ALA A 63 35.22 -1.47 11.24
C ALA A 63 36.05 -0.39 10.53
N PHE A 64 35.49 0.29 9.52
CA PHE A 64 36.09 1.46 8.88
C PHE A 64 35.96 2.76 9.69
N GLY A 65 35.39 2.72 10.91
CA GLY A 65 35.28 3.89 11.78
C GLY A 65 34.12 4.84 11.43
N ALA A 66 33.13 4.39 10.64
CA ALA A 66 31.97 5.20 10.32
C ALA A 66 31.08 5.46 11.54
N SER A 67 30.63 6.70 11.71
CA SER A 67 29.67 7.06 12.77
C SER A 67 28.29 6.41 12.52
N ASN A 68 27.49 6.19 13.57
CA ASN A 68 26.15 5.59 13.44
C ASN A 68 25.25 6.32 12.43
N LEU A 69 25.30 7.66 12.37
CA LEU A 69 24.54 8.45 11.41
C LEU A 69 25.03 8.25 9.97
N THR A 70 26.34 8.10 9.78
CA THR A 70 26.96 7.78 8.48
C THR A 70 26.53 6.41 7.99
N ILE A 71 26.46 5.42 8.88
CA ILE A 71 26.01 4.06 8.54
C ILE A 71 24.54 4.07 8.12
N ILE A 72 23.67 4.75 8.89
CA ILE A 72 22.24 4.81 8.57
C ILE A 72 22.01 5.47 7.21
N LYS A 73 22.60 6.65 6.97
CA LYS A 73 22.36 7.43 5.74
C LYS A 73 23.16 6.93 4.53
N GLY A 74 24.38 6.44 4.76
CA GLY A 74 25.32 6.11 3.71
C GLY A 74 25.28 4.64 3.27
N VAL A 75 24.73 3.75 4.11
CA VAL A 75 24.77 2.30 3.85
C VAL A 75 23.39 1.69 4.02
N LEU A 76 22.80 1.79 5.21
CA LEU A 76 21.53 1.13 5.53
C LEU A 76 20.37 1.62 4.63
N LEU A 77 20.22 2.94 4.48
CA LEU A 77 19.16 3.52 3.66
C LEU A 77 19.32 3.18 2.18
N PRO A 78 20.48 3.43 1.53
CA PRO A 78 20.71 3.06 0.13
C PRO A 78 20.47 1.57 -0.15
N GLU A 79 20.96 0.69 0.71
CA GLU A 79 20.83 -0.76 0.54
C GLU A 79 19.36 -1.22 0.67
N ALA A 80 18.58 -0.57 1.53
CA ALA A 80 17.17 -0.87 1.70
C ALA A 80 16.26 -0.20 0.66
N LEU A 81 16.75 0.77 -0.14
CA LEU A 81 15.93 1.51 -1.11
C LEU A 81 15.18 0.60 -2.09
N PRO A 82 15.79 -0.44 -2.70
CA PRO A 82 15.05 -1.34 -3.58
C PRO A 82 13.89 -2.05 -2.89
N GLY A 83 14.10 -2.49 -1.65
CA GLY A 83 13.07 -3.09 -0.80
C GLY A 83 11.94 -2.09 -0.53
N ILE A 84 12.27 -0.83 -0.22
CA ILE A 84 11.30 0.23 0.01
C ILE A 84 10.47 0.50 -1.27
N TYR A 85 11.09 0.57 -2.45
CA TYR A 85 10.35 0.76 -3.71
C TYR A 85 9.40 -0.40 -4.02
N ARG A 86 9.84 -1.65 -3.78
CA ARG A 86 8.97 -2.83 -3.88
C ARG A 86 7.82 -2.75 -2.87
N GLY A 87 8.11 -2.33 -1.64
CA GLY A 87 7.11 -2.09 -0.60
C GLY A 87 6.07 -1.03 -1.00
N ILE A 88 6.50 0.10 -1.57
CA ILE A 88 5.59 1.13 -2.08
C ILE A 88 4.67 0.58 -3.18
N THR A 89 5.21 -0.27 -4.06
CA THR A 89 4.43 -0.91 -5.12
C THR A 89 3.37 -1.84 -4.54
N ILE A 90 3.74 -2.67 -3.56
CA ILE A 90 2.80 -3.54 -2.83
C ILE A 90 1.73 -2.70 -2.12
N LEU A 91 2.12 -1.59 -1.49
CA LEU A 91 1.19 -0.68 -0.82
C LEU A 91 0.19 -0.07 -1.80
N ALA A 92 0.64 0.38 -2.98
CA ALA A 92 -0.21 0.94 -4.02
C ALA A 92 -1.23 -0.08 -4.53
N ILE A 93 -0.79 -1.32 -4.79
CA ILE A 93 -1.68 -2.42 -5.19
C ILE A 93 -2.68 -2.74 -4.06
N GLY A 94 -2.20 -2.79 -2.82
CA GLY A 94 -3.03 -2.98 -1.63
C GLY A 94 -4.09 -1.90 -1.46
N LEU A 95 -3.76 -0.63 -1.74
CA LEU A 95 -4.69 0.49 -1.71
C LEU A 95 -5.81 0.35 -2.74
N ILE A 96 -5.51 -0.14 -3.95
CA ILE A 96 -6.53 -0.43 -4.97
C ILE A 96 -7.50 -1.50 -4.46
N GLY A 97 -6.97 -2.59 -3.88
CA GLY A 97 -7.79 -3.65 -3.29
C GLY A 97 -8.62 -3.21 -2.07
N ASN A 98 -8.03 -2.39 -1.19
CA ASN A 98 -8.71 -1.85 -0.02
C ASN A 98 -9.77 -0.81 -0.42
N SER A 99 -9.53 -0.01 -1.47
CA SER A 99 -10.54 0.88 -2.06
C SER A 99 -11.70 0.10 -2.67
N ALA A 100 -11.44 -1.05 -3.29
CA ALA A 100 -12.51 -1.94 -3.73
C ALA A 100 -13.37 -2.46 -2.57
N SER A 101 -12.73 -2.79 -1.44
CA SER A 101 -13.44 -3.19 -0.22
C SER A 101 -14.21 -2.03 0.44
N ALA A 102 -13.70 -0.80 0.34
CA ALA A 102 -14.38 0.41 0.83
C ALA A 102 -15.71 0.67 0.10
N GLY A 103 -15.85 0.25 -1.16
CA GLY A 103 -17.10 0.30 -1.90
C GLY A 103 -18.24 -0.51 -1.27
N MET A 104 -17.95 -1.57 -0.51
CA MET A 104 -18.97 -2.37 0.18
C MET A 104 -19.57 -1.69 1.41
N VAL A 105 -18.89 -0.68 1.97
CA VAL A 105 -19.32 0.05 3.18
C VAL A 105 -19.76 1.48 2.85
N ASP A 106 -20.26 1.69 1.62
CA ASP A 106 -20.64 3.00 1.08
C ASP A 106 -19.52 4.06 1.16
N GLY A 107 -18.27 3.61 1.18
CA GLY A 107 -17.07 4.45 1.17
C GLY A 107 -16.66 4.91 -0.22
N GLY A 108 -17.36 4.51 -1.27
CA GLY A 108 -17.02 4.81 -2.67
C GLY A 108 -15.77 4.08 -3.19
N GLY A 109 -15.26 4.51 -4.35
CA GLY A 109 -14.06 3.95 -4.98
C GLY A 109 -14.33 2.92 -6.08
N ILE A 110 -13.29 2.20 -6.49
CA ILE A 110 -13.37 1.28 -7.65
C ILE A 110 -14.34 0.12 -7.39
N GLY A 111 -14.51 -0.28 -6.13
CA GLY A 111 -15.45 -1.33 -5.74
C GLY A 111 -16.91 -0.92 -5.86
N ASP A 112 -17.24 0.35 -5.58
CA ASP A 112 -18.60 0.87 -5.78
C ASP A 112 -18.97 0.84 -7.27
N LEU A 113 -18.04 1.20 -8.16
CA LEU A 113 -18.22 1.09 -9.61
C LEU A 113 -18.42 -0.38 -10.05
N ALA A 114 -17.61 -1.31 -9.54
CA ALA A 114 -17.75 -2.74 -9.87
C ALA A 114 -19.07 -3.34 -9.40
N ILE A 115 -19.52 -2.97 -8.19
CA ILE A 115 -20.80 -3.43 -7.62
C ILE A 115 -21.98 -2.83 -8.38
N ARG A 116 -21.96 -1.51 -8.65
CA ARG A 116 -23.04 -0.80 -9.34
C ARG A 116 -23.20 -1.18 -10.81
N PHE A 117 -22.11 -1.31 -11.55
CA PHE A 117 -22.15 -1.57 -13.00
C PHE A 117 -22.08 -3.06 -13.35
N GLY A 118 -21.44 -3.89 -12.53
CA GLY A 118 -21.28 -5.33 -12.77
C GLY A 118 -22.32 -6.20 -12.04
N PHE A 119 -22.40 -6.07 -10.71
CA PHE A 119 -23.19 -6.98 -9.88
C PHE A 119 -24.70 -6.70 -9.94
N TYR A 120 -25.11 -5.45 -9.73
CA TYR A 120 -26.55 -5.10 -9.68
C TYR A 120 -27.28 -5.23 -11.02
N ARG A 121 -26.57 -5.22 -12.15
CA ARG A 121 -27.17 -5.38 -13.48
C ARG A 121 -27.14 -6.82 -14.00
N TYR A 122 -26.58 -7.78 -13.25
CA TYR A 122 -26.47 -9.19 -13.64
C TYR A 122 -25.87 -9.44 -15.05
N GLN A 123 -25.11 -8.47 -15.59
CA GLN A 123 -24.43 -8.62 -16.88
C GLN A 123 -23.04 -9.19 -16.64
N THR A 124 -22.96 -10.52 -16.65
CA THR A 124 -21.71 -11.29 -16.42
C THR A 124 -20.57 -10.82 -17.32
N ASP A 125 -20.87 -10.39 -18.55
CA ASP A 125 -19.89 -9.89 -19.51
C ASP A 125 -19.16 -8.62 -19.01
N ILE A 126 -19.92 -7.65 -18.46
CA ILE A 126 -19.36 -6.39 -17.93
C ILE A 126 -18.54 -6.65 -16.66
N MET A 127 -18.98 -7.59 -15.83
CA MET A 127 -18.25 -8.00 -14.64
C MET A 127 -16.87 -8.58 -15.01
N ILE A 128 -16.82 -9.48 -16.01
CA ILE A 128 -15.56 -10.07 -16.49
C ILE A 128 -14.63 -9.00 -17.06
N ILE A 129 -15.15 -8.09 -17.90
CA ILE A 129 -14.35 -6.99 -18.47
C ILE A 129 -13.74 -6.12 -17.37
N THR A 130 -14.52 -5.79 -16.33
CA THR A 130 -14.06 -4.95 -15.22
C THR A 130 -12.95 -5.64 -14.42
N VAL A 131 -13.09 -6.95 -14.15
CA VAL A 131 -12.06 -7.74 -13.46
C VAL A 131 -10.77 -7.80 -14.29
N VAL A 132 -10.87 -8.08 -15.59
CA VAL A 132 -9.71 -8.12 -16.48
C VAL A 132 -9.00 -6.77 -16.52
N LEU A 133 -9.75 -5.67 -16.60
CA LEU A 133 -9.19 -4.32 -16.60
C LEU A 133 -8.45 -4.03 -15.29
N LEU A 134 -8.99 -4.45 -14.14
CA LEU A 134 -8.30 -4.32 -12.85
C LEU A 134 -7.02 -5.15 -12.78
N ILE A 135 -7.04 -6.38 -13.29
CA ILE A 135 -5.84 -7.22 -13.36
C ILE A 135 -4.78 -6.52 -14.20
N VAL A 136 -5.13 -6.02 -15.38
CA VAL A 136 -4.19 -5.29 -16.26
C VAL A 136 -3.63 -4.06 -15.57
N LEU A 137 -4.46 -3.27 -14.89
CA LEU A 137 -4.01 -2.09 -14.15
C LEU A 137 -3.00 -2.45 -13.06
N VAL A 138 -3.30 -3.48 -12.25
CA VAL A 138 -2.40 -3.96 -11.19
C VAL A 138 -1.09 -4.44 -11.78
N GLN A 139 -1.13 -5.17 -12.90
CA GLN A 139 0.06 -5.65 -13.59
C GLN A 139 0.94 -4.49 -14.10
N ILE A 140 0.34 -3.45 -14.67
CA ILE A 140 1.09 -2.26 -15.13
C ILE A 140 1.81 -1.59 -13.96
N ILE A 141 1.13 -1.40 -12.83
CA ILE A 141 1.70 -0.79 -11.63
C ILE A 141 2.84 -1.66 -11.08
N GLN A 142 2.64 -2.97 -11.04
CA GLN A 142 3.64 -3.91 -10.56
C GLN A 142 4.89 -3.91 -11.45
N MET A 143 4.71 -3.99 -12.77
CA MET A 143 5.82 -3.92 -13.73
C MET A 143 6.61 -2.63 -13.61
N PHE A 144 5.92 -1.49 -13.44
CA PHE A 144 6.55 -0.20 -13.24
C PHE A 144 7.34 -0.13 -11.93
N GLY A 145 6.76 -0.63 -10.84
CA GLY A 145 7.40 -0.70 -9.53
C GLY A 145 8.64 -1.57 -9.52
N ASP A 146 8.55 -2.77 -10.11
CA ASP A 146 9.68 -3.69 -10.25
C ASP A 146 10.80 -3.11 -11.13
N TRP A 147 10.42 -2.36 -12.17
CA TRP A 147 11.39 -1.68 -13.02
C TRP A 147 12.16 -0.59 -12.26
N ILE A 148 11.47 0.21 -11.43
CA ILE A 148 12.13 1.20 -10.55
C ILE A 148 13.06 0.52 -9.56
N ALA A 149 12.59 -0.53 -8.88
CA ALA A 149 13.37 -1.23 -7.86
C ALA A 149 14.67 -1.81 -8.45
N LYS A 150 14.59 -2.47 -9.62
CA LYS A 150 15.76 -3.02 -10.32
C LYS A 150 16.76 -1.97 -10.78
N ARG A 151 16.29 -0.74 -11.05
CA ARG A 151 17.18 0.35 -11.47
C ARG A 151 17.97 0.92 -10.28
N THR A 152 17.41 0.82 -9.07
CA THR A 152 18.05 1.23 -7.83
C THR A 152 19.04 0.17 -7.32
N GLU A 153 18.78 -1.13 -7.53
CA GLU A 153 19.73 -2.23 -7.20
C GLU A 153 21.06 -2.16 -7.95
N ARG A 154 21.13 -1.43 -9.08
CA ARG A 154 22.31 -1.38 -9.96
C ARG A 154 23.25 -0.18 -9.69
N LYS A 155 23.07 0.53 -8.59
CA LYS A 155 23.93 1.64 -8.17
C LYS A 155 24.52 1.36 -6.80
#